data_AF-A0A9Q5ST17-F1
#
_entry.id   AF-A0A9Q5ST17-F1
#
_cell.length_a   1.000
_cell.length_b   1.000
_cell.length_c   1.000
_cell.angle_alpha   90.00
_cell.angle_beta   90.00
_cell.angle_gamma   90.00
#
_symmetry.space_group_name_H-M   'P 1'
#
loop_
_entity.id
_entity.type
_entity.pdbx_description
1 polymer ?
#
loop_
_entity_poly.entity_id
_entity_poly.type
_entity_poly.pdbx_seq_one_letter_code
_entity_poly.pdbx_strand_id
1 'polypeptide(L)' 'MAYNKRQHLADNMAALEYLFMRLEFCLTEEGRKVLNGYTGFGGLKCILNPAEKDTDIGK' A
#
# COMPACT_ATOMS: atom_id res chain seq x y z
N MET A 1 -8.28 8.62 -15.45
CA MET A 1 -8.85 8.23 -14.15
C MET A 1 -8.15 9.02 -13.07
N ALA A 2 -8.89 9.64 -12.15
CA ALA A 2 -8.27 10.40 -11.05
C ALA A 2 -7.62 9.44 -10.06
N TYR A 3 -6.38 9.73 -9.64
CA TYR A 3 -5.63 8.91 -8.69
C TYR A 3 -6.24 9.02 -7.29
N ASN A 4 -6.98 7.99 -6.86
CA ASN A 4 -7.54 7.94 -5.51
C ASN A 4 -6.50 7.39 -4.52
N LYS A 5 -5.76 8.31 -3.91
CA LYS A 5 -4.70 8.02 -2.92
C LYS A 5 -5.16 7.09 -1.79
N ARG A 6 -6.39 7.26 -1.29
CA ARG A 6 -6.91 6.49 -0.15
C ARG A 6 -7.19 5.04 -0.51
N GLN A 7 -7.85 4.83 -1.65
CA GLN A 7 -8.13 3.48 -2.13
C GLN A 7 -6.83 2.73 -2.41
N HIS A 8 -5.88 3.39 -3.07
CA HIS A 8 -4.61 2.76 -3.42
C HIS A 8 -3.78 2.36 -2.20
N LEU A 9 -3.82 3.16 -1.13
CA LEU A 9 -3.19 2.82 0.14
C LEU A 9 -3.85 1.60 0.79
N ALA A 10 -5.18 1.54 0.79
CA ALA A 10 -5.93 0.40 1.32
C ALA A 10 -5.62 -0.89 0.55
N ASP A 11 -5.58 -0.82 -0.78
CA ASP A 11 -5.27 -1.96 -1.65
C ASP A 11 -3.85 -2.49 -1.37
N ASN A 12 -2.87 -1.59 -1.26
CA ASN A 12 -1.50 -1.97 -0.95
C ASN A 12 -1.32 -2.56 0.46
N MET A 13 -2.03 -2.03 1.47
CA MET A 13 -2.00 -2.59 2.82
C MET A 13 -2.62 -3.98 2.85
N ALA A 14 -3.78 -4.18 2.21
CA ALA A 14 -4.43 -5.48 2.13
C ALA A 14 -3.54 -6.53 1.43
N ALA A 15 -2.86 -6.15 0.36
CA ALA A 15 -1.93 -7.05 -0.32
C ALA A 15 -0.76 -7.49 0.58
N LEU A 16 -0.17 -6.57 1.36
CA LEU A 16 0.91 -6.90 2.30
C LEU A 16 0.41 -7.73 3.48
N GLU A 17 -0.73 -7.38 4.07
CA GLU A 17 -1.35 -8.16 5.15
C GLU A 17 -1.58 -9.60 4.71
N TYR A 18 -2.11 -9.81 3.50
CA TYR A 18 -2.35 -11.15 2.99
C TYR A 18 -1.05 -11.92 2.74
N LEU A 19 -0.04 -11.26 2.15
CA LEU A 19 1.26 -11.88 1.91
C LEU A 19 1.92 -12.36 3.21
N PHE A 20 1.86 -11.57 4.29
CA PHE A 20 2.57 -11.88 5.54
C PHE A 20 1.75 -12.66 6.56
N MET A 21 0.43 -12.51 6.58
CA MET A 21 -0.43 -13.09 7.62
C MET A 21 -1.34 -14.20 7.12
N ARG A 22 -1.57 -14.32 5.80
CA ARG A 22 -2.54 -15.26 5.22
C ARG A 22 -1.98 -15.99 3.99
N LEU A 23 -0.80 -16.60 4.14
CA LEU A 23 -0.06 -17.23 3.03
C LEU A 23 -0.88 -18.29 2.26
N GLU A 24 -1.71 -19.07 2.96
CA GLU A 24 -2.60 -20.06 2.32
C GLU A 24 -3.67 -19.40 1.44
N PHE A 25 -4.17 -18.22 1.83
CA PHE A 25 -5.14 -17.46 1.05
C PHE A 25 -4.51 -16.91 -0.23
N CYS A 26 -3.21 -16.60 -0.24
CA CYS A 26 -2.50 -16.15 -1.44
C CYS A 26 -2.49 -17.19 -2.58
N LEU A 27 -2.73 -18.47 -2.27
CA LEU A 27 -2.77 -19.54 -3.26
C LEU A 27 -4.11 -19.62 -4.02
N THR A 28 -5.17 -18.99 -3.50
CA THR A 28 -6.48 -18.96 -4.14
C THR A 28 -6.50 -17.98 -5.32
N GLU A 29 -7.54 -18.03 -6.14
CA GLU A 29 -7.70 -17.09 -7.25
C GLU A 29 -7.98 -15.67 -6.73
N GLU A 30 -8.74 -15.58 -5.65
CA GLU A 30 -9.13 -14.35 -4.94
C GLU A 30 -7.91 -13.69 -4.30
N GLY A 31 -7.07 -14.47 -3.62
CA GLY A 31 -5.81 -13.97 -3.05
C GLY A 31 -4.88 -13.42 -4.13
N ARG A 32 -4.75 -14.13 -5.25
CA ARG A 32 -3.97 -13.64 -6.40
C ARG A 32 -4.53 -12.36 -7.01
N LYS A 33 -5.85 -12.19 -7.07
CA LYS A 33 -6.49 -10.93 -7.52
C LYS A 33 -6.12 -9.75 -6.62
N VAL A 34 -6.11 -9.95 -5.30
CA VAL A 34 -5.72 -8.90 -4.35
C VAL A 34 -4.23 -8.57 -4.47
N LEU A 35 -3.37 -9.59 -4.56
CA LEU A 35 -1.93 -9.38 -4.73
C LEU A 35 -1.57 -8.68 -6.06
N ASN A 36 -2.28 -8.99 -7.13
CA ASN A 36 -2.12 -8.28 -8.42
C ASN A 36 -2.53 -6.80 -8.35
N GLY A 37 -3.30 -6.41 -7.34
CA GLY A 37 -3.62 -5.01 -7.05
C GLY A 37 -2.46 -4.24 -6.40
N TYR A 38 -1.40 -4.92 -5.95
CA TYR A 38 -0.24 -4.28 -5.36
C TYR A 38 0.61 -3.57 -6.43
N THR A 39 0.68 -2.24 -6.33
CA THR A 39 1.46 -1.38 -7.24
C THR A 39 2.60 -0.66 -6.53
N GLY A 40 2.76 -0.92 -5.22
CA GLY A 40 3.75 -0.27 -4.37
C GLY A 40 3.39 1.17 -3.98
N PHE A 41 4.24 1.80 -3.17
CA PHE A 41 3.94 3.10 -2.53
C PHE A 41 4.57 4.31 -3.25
N GLY A 42 4.99 4.19 -4.51
CA GLY A 42 5.75 5.22 -5.22
C GLY A 42 5.12 6.63 -5.21
N GLY A 43 3.79 6.73 -5.31
CA GLY A 43 3.04 8.00 -5.23
C GLY A 43 2.55 8.39 -3.82
N LEU A 44 2.83 7.55 -2.83
CA LEU A 44 2.42 7.65 -1.42
C LEU A 44 3.57 8.08 -0.50
N LYS A 45 4.71 8.45 -1.07
CA LYS A 45 5.91 8.90 -0.35
C LYS A 45 5.60 10.04 0.64
N CYS A 46 4.63 10.90 0.34
CA CYS A 46 4.16 11.99 1.21
C CYS A 46 3.24 11.55 2.38
N ILE A 47 2.72 10.31 2.37
CA ILE A 47 2.00 9.74 3.52
C ILE A 47 2.94 8.94 4.41
N LEU A 48 3.87 8.19 3.81
CA LEU A 48 4.86 7.38 4.55
C LEU A 48 6.01 8.21 5.10
N ASN A 49 6.33 9.34 4.47
CA ASN A 49 7.32 10.29 4.91
C ASN A 49 6.66 11.69 5.00
N PRO A 50 6.02 12.02 6.13
CA PRO A 50 5.32 13.30 6.29
C PRO A 50 6.26 14.51 6.27
N ALA A 51 7.56 14.29 6.50
CA ALA A 51 8.61 15.29 6.43
C ALA A 51 9.61 14.90 5.33
N GLU A 52 9.63 15.66 4.23
CA GLU A 52 10.59 15.41 3.14
C GLU A 52 11.95 16.05 3.45
N LYS A 53 11.97 17.04 4.35
CA LYS A 53 13.15 17.77 4.84
C LYS A 53 13.14 17.87 6.37
N ASP A 54 14.30 17.99 7.00
CA ASP A 54 14.44 18.16 8.46
C ASP A 54 13.66 19.39 9.00
N THR A 55 13.40 20.38 8.15
CA THR A 55 12.59 21.57 8.47
C THR A 55 11.09 21.31 8.56
N ASP A 56 10.61 20.20 8.02
CA ASP A 56 9.19 19.83 8.03
C ASP A 56 8.81 19.15 9.36
N ILE A 57 9.79 18.63 10.10
CA ILE A 57 9.63 18.17 11.48
C ILE A 57 9.75 19.40 12.37
N GLY A 58 8.63 20.08 12.60
CA GLY A 58 8.58 21.23 13.51
C GLY A 58 9.17 20.88 14.89
N LYS A 59 9.89 21.85 15.48
CA LYS A 59 10.39 21.80 16.87
C LYS A 59 9.28 21.49 17.87
#